data_AF-A0AAU2HGS1-F1
#
_entry.id   AF-A0AAU2HGS1-F1
#
_cell.length_a   1.000
_cell.length_b   1.000
_cell.length_c   1.000
_cell.angle_alpha   90.00
_cell.angle_beta   90.00
_cell.angle_gamma   90.00
#
_symmetry.space_group_name_H-M   'P 1'
#
loop_
_entity.id
_entity.type
_entity.pdbx_description
1 polymer ?
#
loop_
_entity_poly.entity_id
_entity_poly.type
_entity_poly.pdbx_seq_one_letter_code
_entity_poly.pdbx_strand_id
1 'polypeptide(L)'
;MGRFKPKKQRRDRQQPAQQRFHIDDRAVSQAEILAAGVQLSDNVDDHGRLLYMDSPSLGLGQVATGIDPDTGTVQTTDGEDPMPVALFEPERAMMSRLPGSDPTEIQVEGAIASGMRRFPRGFADLRTIPGWALHRLADDRIELRSPDGGVYSRITVPASPDWYSAALHHGYVVCFYGPQLGVRTPPDSTPEQYTDAKRLEEFRTARSRGLVAGGIITYRNNR
;
A
#
# COMPACT_ATOMS: atom_id res chain seq x y z
N MET A 1 -7.63 79.43 15.35
CA MET A 1 -7.41 78.13 16.03
C MET A 1 -8.18 77.05 15.28
N GLY A 2 -7.51 76.30 14.40
CA GLY A 2 -8.11 75.20 13.62
C GLY A 2 -7.89 73.84 14.31
N ARG A 3 -8.98 73.08 14.52
CA ARG A 3 -8.94 71.75 15.15
C ARG A 3 -8.41 70.69 14.18
N PHE A 4 -7.26 70.10 14.51
CA PHE A 4 -6.74 68.87 13.90
C PHE A 4 -7.63 67.67 14.27
N LYS A 5 -8.04 66.87 13.27
CA LYS A 5 -8.61 65.53 13.47
C LYS A 5 -7.53 64.48 13.19
N PRO A 6 -7.24 63.55 14.11
CA PRO A 6 -6.32 62.45 13.84
C PRO A 6 -7.03 61.35 13.03
N LYS A 7 -6.49 61.00 11.85
CA LYS A 7 -6.82 59.77 11.13
C LYS A 7 -6.26 58.58 11.92
N LYS A 8 -7.13 57.78 12.52
CA LYS A 8 -6.75 56.53 13.18
C LYS A 8 -6.75 55.39 12.15
N GLN A 9 -5.58 54.79 11.99
CA GLN A 9 -5.25 53.65 11.13
C GLN A 9 -6.29 52.53 11.23
N ARG A 10 -6.77 52.07 10.06
CA ARG A 10 -7.33 50.72 9.91
C ARG A 10 -6.22 49.74 10.24
N ARG A 11 -6.33 49.07 11.39
CA ARG A 11 -5.60 47.84 11.67
C ARG A 11 -6.19 46.77 10.75
N ASP A 12 -5.55 46.55 9.61
CA ASP A 12 -5.67 45.29 8.89
C ASP A 12 -5.13 44.19 9.80
N ARG A 13 -6.02 43.56 10.57
CA ARG A 13 -5.79 42.21 11.08
C ARG A 13 -5.84 41.28 9.86
N GLN A 14 -4.73 41.21 9.13
CA GLN A 14 -4.42 40.02 8.35
C GLN A 14 -4.32 38.87 9.36
N GLN A 15 -5.43 38.15 9.53
CA GLN A 15 -5.35 36.78 10.02
C GLN A 15 -4.42 36.04 9.06
N PRO A 16 -3.41 35.30 9.55
CA PRO A 16 -2.58 34.50 8.66
C PRO A 16 -3.52 33.59 7.88
N ALA A 17 -3.36 33.58 6.55
CA ALA A 17 -4.08 32.67 5.68
C ALA A 17 -3.84 31.26 6.21
N GLN A 18 -4.80 30.71 6.95
CA GLN A 18 -4.82 29.31 7.30
C GLN A 18 -4.79 28.58 5.95
N GLN A 19 -3.70 27.86 5.68
CA GLN A 19 -3.61 26.98 4.53
C GLN A 19 -4.78 26.00 4.64
N ARG A 20 -5.84 26.27 3.89
CA ARG A 20 -7.02 25.42 3.80
C ARG A 20 -6.66 24.33 2.80
N PHE A 21 -6.37 23.16 3.33
CA PHE A 21 -6.26 21.97 2.51
C PHE A 21 -7.66 21.54 2.08
N HIS A 22 -7.79 20.81 0.97
CA HIS A 22 -9.08 20.35 0.46
C HIS A 22 -9.08 18.83 0.35
N ILE A 23 -10.14 18.18 0.83
CA ILE A 23 -10.42 16.75 0.65
C ILE A 23 -11.83 16.69 0.03
N ASP A 24 -11.95 16.08 -1.15
CA ASP A 24 -13.22 15.94 -1.89
C ASP A 24 -14.02 17.26 -1.98
N ASP A 25 -13.36 18.33 -2.43
CA ASP A 25 -13.89 19.70 -2.54
C ASP A 25 -14.37 20.36 -1.22
N ARG A 26 -14.14 19.70 -0.07
CA ARG A 26 -14.34 20.27 1.27
C ARG A 26 -13.04 20.87 1.79
N ALA A 27 -13.09 22.14 2.19
CA ALA A 27 -11.99 22.75 2.95
C ALA A 27 -11.86 22.06 4.31
N VAL A 28 -10.67 21.51 4.58
CA VAL A 28 -10.30 20.86 5.83
C VAL A 28 -9.18 21.63 6.52
N SER A 29 -9.26 21.68 7.84
CA SER A 29 -8.22 22.25 8.69
C SER A 29 -7.01 21.32 8.77
N GLN A 30 -5.84 21.88 9.07
CA GLN A 30 -4.63 21.09 9.34
C GLN A 30 -4.85 20.11 10.50
N ALA A 31 -5.64 20.48 11.52
CA ALA A 31 -6.00 19.61 12.63
C ALA A 31 -6.85 18.41 12.18
N GLU A 32 -7.79 18.60 11.25
CA GLU A 32 -8.57 17.49 10.67
C GLU A 32 -7.70 16.54 9.84
N ILE A 33 -6.71 17.06 9.09
CA ILE A 33 -5.77 16.20 8.35
C ILE A 33 -4.90 15.40 9.30
N LEU A 34 -4.38 16.02 10.36
CA LEU A 34 -3.57 15.32 11.35
C LEU A 34 -4.40 14.26 12.08
N ALA A 35 -5.65 14.56 12.46
CA ALA A 35 -6.55 13.60 13.07
C ALA A 35 -6.88 12.43 12.13
N ALA A 36 -7.15 12.70 10.85
CA ALA A 36 -7.39 11.67 9.84
C ALA A 36 -6.14 10.81 9.60
N GLY A 37 -4.94 11.43 9.58
CA GLY A 37 -3.67 10.73 9.46
C GLY A 37 -3.38 9.82 10.66
N VAL A 38 -3.69 10.26 11.88
CA VAL A 38 -3.58 9.42 13.09
C VAL A 38 -4.58 8.26 13.04
N GLN A 39 -5.85 8.53 12.73
CA GLN A 39 -6.84 7.46 12.60
C GLN A 39 -6.49 6.44 11.51
N LEU A 40 -5.89 6.89 10.40
CA LEU A 40 -5.42 6.02 9.34
C LEU A 40 -4.21 5.20 9.76
N SER A 41 -3.28 5.81 10.52
CA SER A 41 -2.12 5.11 11.07
C SER A 41 -2.51 4.10 12.15
N ASP A 42 -3.61 4.33 12.87
CA ASP A 42 -4.13 3.43 13.89
C ASP A 42 -4.99 2.30 13.30
N ASN A 43 -5.55 2.50 12.09
CA ASN A 43 -6.25 1.46 11.36
C ASN A 43 -5.28 0.63 10.51
N VAL A 44 -4.84 -0.48 11.10
CA VAL A 44 -3.98 -1.44 10.40
C VAL A 44 -4.77 -2.59 9.79
N ASP A 45 -6.08 -2.72 10.08
CA ASP A 45 -6.86 -3.85 9.59
C ASP A 45 -7.36 -3.56 8.17
N ASP A 46 -6.79 -4.28 7.20
CA ASP A 46 -6.95 -4.08 5.78
C ASP A 46 -7.60 -5.30 5.10
N HIS A 47 -7.86 -5.17 3.81
CA HIS A 47 -8.31 -6.30 3.00
C HIS A 47 -7.13 -7.05 2.42
N GLY A 48 -7.17 -8.39 2.52
CA GLY A 48 -6.09 -9.24 2.09
C GLY A 48 -6.47 -10.28 1.06
N ARG A 49 -5.49 -10.69 0.26
CA ARG A 49 -5.60 -11.90 -0.56
C ARG A 49 -4.25 -12.62 -0.60
N LEU A 50 -4.29 -13.94 -0.46
CA LEU A 50 -3.14 -14.83 -0.69
C LEU A 50 -3.28 -15.49 -2.06
N LEU A 51 -2.21 -15.45 -2.82
CA LEU A 51 -2.14 -16.01 -4.17
C LEU A 51 -0.69 -16.36 -4.50
N TYR A 52 -0.46 -16.82 -5.72
CA TYR A 52 0.84 -17.16 -6.25
C TYR A 52 1.20 -16.24 -7.43
N MET A 53 2.48 -16.11 -7.74
CA MET A 53 2.97 -15.20 -8.79
C MET A 53 2.42 -15.47 -10.19
N ASP A 54 2.07 -16.72 -10.48
CA ASP A 54 1.47 -17.18 -11.73
C ASP A 54 -0.04 -16.87 -11.83
N SER A 55 -0.65 -16.33 -10.77
CA SER A 55 -2.05 -15.96 -10.75
C SER A 55 -2.40 -15.03 -11.92
N PRO A 56 -3.42 -15.37 -12.74
CA PRO A 56 -3.87 -14.53 -13.85
C PRO A 56 -4.26 -13.11 -13.41
N SER A 57 -4.76 -12.98 -12.17
CA SER A 57 -5.18 -11.69 -11.59
C SER A 57 -4.01 -10.73 -11.34
N LEU A 58 -2.78 -11.23 -11.26
CA LEU A 58 -1.58 -10.39 -11.18
C LEU A 58 -0.99 -10.12 -12.56
N GLY A 59 -1.22 -11.04 -13.50
CA GLY A 59 -0.78 -10.94 -14.90
C GLY A 59 0.72 -10.70 -15.01
N LEU A 60 1.47 -11.29 -14.09
CA LEU A 60 2.92 -11.13 -14.03
C LEU A 60 3.62 -12.19 -14.89
N GLY A 61 3.03 -13.38 -15.09
CA GLY A 61 3.34 -14.27 -16.21
C GLY A 61 4.68 -15.03 -16.16
N GLN A 62 5.41 -14.97 -15.04
CA GLN A 62 6.62 -15.76 -14.79
C GLN A 62 6.63 -16.21 -13.33
N VAL A 63 7.23 -17.37 -13.08
CA VAL A 63 7.43 -17.92 -11.74
C VAL A 63 8.79 -17.48 -11.22
N ALA A 64 8.86 -16.91 -10.03
CA ALA A 64 10.14 -16.76 -9.34
C ALA A 64 10.62 -18.14 -8.89
N THR A 65 11.81 -18.54 -9.31
CA THR A 65 12.44 -19.80 -8.87
C THR A 65 13.44 -19.58 -7.74
N GLY A 66 13.77 -18.33 -7.42
CA GLY A 66 14.72 -18.03 -6.38
C GLY A 66 15.09 -16.56 -6.31
N ILE A 67 16.00 -16.27 -5.39
CA ILE A 67 16.61 -14.96 -5.21
C ILE A 67 18.10 -15.11 -5.45
N ASP A 68 18.64 -14.32 -6.36
CA ASP A 68 20.07 -14.22 -6.55
C ASP A 68 20.71 -13.65 -5.26
N PRO A 69 21.62 -14.37 -4.61
CA PRO A 69 22.14 -14.00 -3.30
C PRO A 69 23.05 -12.77 -3.33
N ASP A 70 23.69 -12.47 -4.48
CA ASP A 70 24.61 -11.35 -4.62
C ASP A 70 23.86 -10.03 -4.86
N THR A 71 22.74 -10.10 -5.57
CA THR A 71 21.98 -8.93 -6.02
C THR A 71 20.63 -8.74 -5.32
N GLY A 72 20.12 -9.77 -4.63
CA GLY A 72 18.78 -9.79 -4.05
C GLY A 72 17.66 -9.73 -5.09
N THR A 73 17.98 -10.04 -6.37
CA THR A 73 17.03 -9.99 -7.49
C THR A 73 16.24 -11.28 -7.61
N VAL A 74 14.98 -11.19 -8.05
CA VAL A 74 14.19 -12.37 -8.40
C VAL A 74 14.78 -13.03 -9.64
N GLN A 75 15.08 -14.33 -9.56
CA GLN A 75 15.29 -15.16 -10.73
C GLN A 75 13.95 -15.76 -11.16
N THR A 76 13.63 -15.67 -12.45
CA THR A 76 12.37 -16.19 -13.00
C THR A 76 12.62 -17.26 -14.05
N THR A 77 11.89 -18.37 -13.99
CA THR A 77 11.81 -19.35 -15.09
C THR A 77 10.36 -19.73 -15.34
N ASP A 78 10.11 -20.42 -16.45
CA ASP A 78 8.91 -21.23 -16.56
C ASP A 78 9.10 -22.41 -15.57
N GLY A 79 8.21 -22.56 -14.59
CA GLY A 79 8.42 -23.51 -13.48
C GLY A 79 7.13 -23.86 -12.75
N GLU A 80 7.18 -24.95 -11.97
CA GLU A 80 6.02 -25.55 -11.30
C GLU A 80 5.85 -25.13 -9.82
N ASP A 81 6.79 -24.36 -9.27
CA ASP A 81 6.80 -23.94 -7.85
C ASP A 81 6.65 -22.41 -7.74
N PRO A 82 5.43 -21.87 -7.83
CA PRO A 82 5.22 -20.44 -7.89
C PRO A 82 5.41 -19.79 -6.52
N MET A 83 6.23 -18.73 -6.47
CA MET A 83 6.46 -18.01 -5.22
C MET A 83 5.14 -17.41 -4.65
N PRO A 84 4.90 -17.55 -3.34
CA PRO A 84 3.73 -17.00 -2.66
C PRO A 84 3.70 -15.47 -2.71
N VAL A 85 2.50 -14.94 -2.92
CA VAL A 85 2.18 -13.51 -2.96
C VAL A 85 1.13 -13.18 -1.90
N ALA A 86 1.33 -12.09 -1.17
CA ALA A 86 0.35 -11.50 -0.27
C ALA A 86 0.02 -10.07 -0.72
N LEU A 87 -1.27 -9.79 -0.89
CA LEU A 87 -1.80 -8.46 -1.20
C LEU A 87 -2.42 -7.85 0.05
N PHE A 88 -2.12 -6.58 0.29
CA PHE A 88 -2.68 -5.77 1.38
C PHE A 88 -3.29 -4.50 0.78
N GLU A 89 -4.61 -4.42 0.75
CA GLU A 89 -5.36 -3.29 0.22
C GLU A 89 -6.01 -2.51 1.38
N PRO A 90 -5.61 -1.24 1.60
CA PRO A 90 -6.14 -0.46 2.69
C PRO A 90 -7.64 -0.23 2.55
N GLU A 91 -8.36 -0.31 3.67
CA GLU A 91 -9.81 -0.09 3.68
C GLU A 91 -10.14 1.31 3.11
N ARG A 92 -9.33 2.29 3.50
CA ARG A 92 -9.41 3.69 3.08
C ARG A 92 -8.07 4.18 2.59
N ALA A 93 -8.04 4.74 1.39
CA ALA A 93 -6.85 5.36 0.83
C ALA A 93 -6.89 6.88 1.05
N MET A 94 -5.81 7.47 1.55
CA MET A 94 -5.72 8.92 1.70
C MET A 94 -4.85 9.51 0.61
N MET A 95 -5.51 10.19 -0.34
CA MET A 95 -4.84 10.82 -1.46
C MET A 95 -4.34 12.21 -1.08
N SER A 96 -3.06 12.47 -1.32
CA SER A 96 -2.47 13.82 -1.28
C SER A 96 -2.24 14.30 -2.70
N ARG A 97 -2.49 15.59 -2.96
CA ARG A 97 -2.15 16.23 -4.23
C ARG A 97 -1.54 17.59 -3.95
N LEU A 98 -0.27 17.74 -4.30
CA LEU A 98 0.36 19.06 -4.40
C LEU A 98 -0.06 19.74 -5.71
N PRO A 99 -0.23 21.08 -5.73
CA PRO A 99 -0.52 21.80 -6.98
C PRO A 99 0.49 21.47 -8.07
N GLY A 100 0.00 20.99 -9.23
CA GLY A 100 0.83 20.61 -10.38
C GLY A 100 1.51 19.24 -10.29
N SER A 101 1.20 18.44 -9.27
CA SER A 101 1.69 17.06 -9.13
C SER A 101 0.56 16.03 -9.27
N ASP A 102 0.92 14.80 -9.62
CA ASP A 102 0.00 13.68 -9.59
C ASP A 102 -0.42 13.35 -8.15
N PRO A 103 -1.65 12.82 -7.94
CA PRO A 103 -2.04 12.30 -6.63
C PRO A 103 -1.11 11.18 -6.16
N THR A 104 -0.73 11.22 -4.89
CA THR A 104 -0.01 10.14 -4.21
C THR A 104 -0.86 9.60 -3.06
N GLU A 105 -0.77 8.31 -2.78
CA GLU A 105 -1.43 7.71 -1.60
C GLU A 105 -0.44 7.72 -0.43
N ILE A 106 -0.85 8.30 0.70
CA ILE A 106 0.06 8.61 1.82
C ILE A 106 0.64 7.35 2.46
N GLN A 107 -0.14 6.26 2.60
CA GLN A 107 0.38 5.03 3.18
C GLN A 107 1.41 4.38 2.22
N VAL A 108 1.13 4.30 0.92
CA VAL A 108 2.09 3.84 -0.09
C VAL A 108 3.39 4.65 -0.02
N GLU A 109 3.33 5.98 0.10
CA GLU A 109 4.53 6.79 0.31
C GLU A 109 5.26 6.47 1.61
N GLY A 110 4.52 6.19 2.70
CA GLY A 110 5.10 5.76 3.98
C GLY A 110 5.80 4.40 3.89
N ALA A 111 5.22 3.43 3.19
CA ALA A 111 5.83 2.13 2.93
C ALA A 111 7.11 2.28 2.10
N ILE A 112 7.09 3.15 1.08
CA ILE A 112 8.26 3.46 0.25
C ILE A 112 9.35 4.17 1.05
N ALA A 113 8.99 5.15 1.87
CA ALA A 113 9.92 5.85 2.76
C ALA A 113 10.57 4.89 3.78
N SER A 114 9.85 3.84 4.14
CA SER A 114 10.32 2.76 5.03
C SER A 114 11.04 1.63 4.27
N GLY A 115 11.33 1.82 2.98
CA GLY A 115 12.22 0.96 2.20
C GLY A 115 11.55 0.06 1.15
N MET A 116 10.22 -0.03 1.11
CA MET A 116 9.54 -0.71 -0.01
C MET A 116 9.80 0.02 -1.33
N ARG A 117 9.59 -0.67 -2.45
CA ARG A 117 9.73 -0.07 -3.78
C ARG A 117 8.40 0.26 -4.38
N ARG A 118 8.31 1.42 -5.03
CA ARG A 118 7.22 1.68 -5.96
C ARG A 118 7.30 0.66 -7.10
N PHE A 119 6.18 0.05 -7.48
CA PHE A 119 6.17 -1.06 -8.43
C PHE A 119 5.51 -0.71 -9.77
N PRO A 120 6.19 0.07 -10.64
CA PRO A 120 5.62 0.50 -11.90
C PRO A 120 5.69 -0.61 -12.99
N ARG A 121 6.76 -1.42 -13.08
CA ARG A 121 7.02 -2.26 -14.27
C ARG A 121 7.72 -3.61 -14.01
N GLY A 122 6.95 -4.70 -13.99
CA GLY A 122 7.46 -6.07 -14.21
C GLY A 122 8.38 -6.61 -13.12
N PHE A 123 8.78 -7.88 -13.21
CA PHE A 123 9.57 -8.56 -12.16
C PHE A 123 10.98 -8.05 -11.97
N ALA A 124 11.56 -7.43 -13.01
CA ALA A 124 12.92 -6.93 -12.97
C ALA A 124 13.16 -5.91 -11.85
N ASP A 125 12.10 -5.30 -11.30
CA ASP A 125 12.18 -4.33 -10.21
C ASP A 125 11.95 -4.92 -8.81
N LEU A 126 11.49 -6.18 -8.70
CA LEU A 126 11.32 -6.85 -7.40
C LEU A 126 12.69 -7.19 -6.80
N ARG A 127 12.88 -6.79 -5.55
CA ARG A 127 14.09 -7.05 -4.75
C ARG A 127 13.68 -7.45 -3.35
N THR A 128 14.59 -8.11 -2.64
CA THR A 128 14.49 -8.26 -1.19
C THR A 128 14.47 -6.89 -0.51
N ILE A 129 13.57 -6.72 0.46
CA ILE A 129 13.45 -5.51 1.27
C ILE A 129 13.78 -5.88 2.73
N PRO A 130 15.04 -5.69 3.17
CA PRO A 130 15.45 -6.03 4.52
C PRO A 130 14.61 -5.31 5.59
N GLY A 131 14.36 -6.00 6.70
CA GLY A 131 13.62 -5.47 7.85
C GLY A 131 12.10 -5.64 7.74
N TRP A 132 11.53 -5.62 6.53
CA TRP A 132 10.13 -5.95 6.34
C TRP A 132 9.89 -7.46 6.48
N ALA A 133 8.78 -7.83 7.12
CA ALA A 133 8.42 -9.23 7.30
C ALA A 133 6.91 -9.44 7.30
N LEU A 134 6.50 -10.61 6.82
CA LEU A 134 5.14 -11.10 6.91
C LEU A 134 5.05 -12.14 8.03
N HIS A 135 4.21 -11.87 9.02
CA HIS A 135 4.03 -12.69 10.20
C HIS A 135 2.68 -13.38 10.16
N ARG A 136 2.68 -14.71 10.25
CA ARG A 136 1.45 -15.47 10.52
C ARG A 136 1.20 -15.52 12.03
N LEU A 137 0.00 -15.11 12.45
CA LEU A 137 -0.46 -15.19 13.83
C LEU A 137 -1.19 -16.51 14.11
N ALA A 138 -1.39 -16.81 15.40
CA ALA A 138 -2.07 -18.02 15.86
C ALA A 138 -3.57 -18.08 15.49
N ASP A 139 -4.19 -16.92 15.23
CA ASP A 139 -5.60 -16.77 14.87
C ASP A 139 -5.82 -16.60 13.36
N ASP A 140 -4.89 -17.12 12.56
CA ASP A 140 -4.89 -17.08 11.08
C ASP A 140 -4.89 -15.67 10.47
N ARG A 141 -4.68 -14.63 11.28
CA ARG A 141 -4.35 -13.30 10.78
C ARG A 141 -2.90 -13.23 10.31
N ILE A 142 -2.66 -12.34 9.36
CA ILE A 142 -1.34 -12.08 8.82
C ILE A 142 -1.02 -10.61 9.03
N GLU A 143 0.17 -10.33 9.56
CA GLU A 143 0.68 -8.98 9.74
C GLU A 143 1.83 -8.71 8.79
N LEU A 144 1.72 -7.62 8.03
CA LEU A 144 2.84 -6.97 7.40
C LEU A 144 3.50 -6.05 8.43
N ARG A 145 4.78 -6.32 8.74
CA ARG A 145 5.55 -5.54 9.70
C ARG A 145 6.65 -4.74 9.04
N SER A 146 6.74 -3.48 9.44
CA SER A 146 7.77 -2.53 8.99
C SER A 146 9.12 -2.82 9.67
N PRO A 147 10.23 -2.25 9.16
CA PRO A 147 11.58 -2.48 9.71
C PRO A 147 11.78 -2.05 11.16
N ASP A 148 10.95 -1.16 11.68
CA ASP A 148 10.92 -0.75 13.08
C ASP A 148 10.21 -1.78 14.00
N GLY A 149 9.67 -2.86 13.43
CA GLY A 149 8.95 -3.92 14.12
C GLY A 149 7.46 -3.64 14.34
N GLY A 150 6.98 -2.46 13.97
CA GLY A 150 5.58 -2.07 14.02
C GLY A 150 4.69 -2.89 13.07
N VAL A 151 3.41 -3.01 13.40
CA VAL A 151 2.41 -3.56 12.48
C VAL A 151 2.06 -2.45 11.50
N TYR A 152 2.37 -2.67 10.23
CA TYR A 152 2.06 -1.73 9.18
C TYR A 152 0.67 -1.97 8.60
N SER A 153 0.32 -3.24 8.44
CA SER A 153 -0.99 -3.68 7.95
C SER A 153 -1.28 -5.10 8.44
N ARG A 154 -2.55 -5.46 8.60
CA ARG A 154 -3.04 -6.74 9.07
C ARG A 154 -4.23 -7.16 8.23
N ILE A 155 -4.24 -8.42 7.81
CA ILE A 155 -5.33 -9.01 7.03
C ILE A 155 -5.85 -10.27 7.71
N THR A 156 -7.15 -10.50 7.56
CA THR A 156 -7.76 -11.80 7.80
C THR A 156 -8.05 -12.45 6.46
N VAL A 157 -7.53 -13.65 6.23
CA VAL A 157 -7.67 -14.38 4.97
C VAL A 157 -8.12 -15.81 5.24
N PRO A 158 -8.86 -16.46 4.32
CA PRO A 158 -9.17 -17.87 4.43
C PRO A 158 -7.90 -18.71 4.59
N ALA A 159 -7.96 -19.77 5.39
CA ALA A 159 -6.84 -20.67 5.59
C ALA A 159 -6.40 -21.29 4.25
N SER A 160 -5.12 -21.15 3.91
CA SER A 160 -4.51 -21.74 2.71
C SER A 160 -3.27 -22.55 3.09
N PRO A 161 -3.43 -23.82 3.49
CA PRO A 161 -2.32 -24.66 3.94
C PRO A 161 -1.17 -24.76 2.92
N ASP A 162 -1.50 -24.85 1.64
CA ASP A 162 -0.51 -24.95 0.57
C ASP A 162 0.30 -23.66 0.44
N TRP A 163 -0.36 -22.49 0.52
CA TRP A 163 0.33 -21.20 0.47
C TRP A 163 1.28 -21.03 1.66
N TYR A 164 0.85 -21.42 2.86
CA TYR A 164 1.71 -21.37 4.04
C TYR A 164 2.89 -22.34 3.94
N SER A 165 2.69 -23.51 3.34
CA SER A 165 3.75 -24.48 3.11
C SER A 165 4.78 -23.96 2.12
N ALA A 166 4.34 -23.32 1.03
CA ALA A 166 5.21 -22.64 0.08
C ALA A 166 5.97 -21.48 0.75
N ALA A 167 5.29 -20.63 1.52
CA ALA A 167 5.93 -19.51 2.24
C ALA A 167 6.98 -19.98 3.25
N LEU A 168 6.75 -21.11 3.93
CA LEU A 168 7.73 -21.77 4.78
C LEU A 168 8.89 -22.35 3.98
N HIS A 169 8.60 -23.01 2.85
CA HIS A 169 9.60 -23.63 1.99
C HIS A 169 10.59 -22.60 1.44
N HIS A 170 10.09 -21.48 0.91
CA HIS A 170 10.93 -20.41 0.39
C HIS A 170 11.54 -19.56 1.51
N GLY A 171 10.82 -19.34 2.62
CA GLY A 171 11.21 -18.42 3.70
C GLY A 171 10.97 -16.94 3.36
N TYR A 172 10.41 -16.65 2.19
CA TYR A 172 10.08 -15.31 1.71
C TYR A 172 8.80 -15.32 0.86
N VAL A 173 8.18 -14.14 0.73
CA VAL A 173 6.97 -13.92 -0.05
C VAL A 173 7.11 -12.62 -0.86
N VAL A 174 6.42 -12.53 -1.99
CA VAL A 174 6.18 -11.23 -2.63
C VAL A 174 5.05 -10.54 -1.88
N CYS A 175 5.26 -9.29 -1.49
CA CYS A 175 4.25 -8.47 -0.87
C CYS A 175 3.94 -7.27 -1.77
N PHE A 176 2.64 -7.00 -1.94
CA PHE A 176 2.16 -5.74 -2.52
C PHE A 176 1.22 -5.05 -1.53
N TYR A 177 1.43 -3.75 -1.38
CA TYR A 177 0.63 -2.88 -0.53
C TYR A 177 0.17 -1.66 -1.34
N GLY A 178 -1.10 -1.29 -1.17
CA GLY A 178 -1.67 -0.08 -1.76
C GLY A 178 -3.13 -0.25 -2.14
N PRO A 179 -3.83 0.82 -2.54
CA PRO A 179 -5.21 0.72 -2.98
C PRO A 179 -5.34 -0.01 -4.33
N GLN A 180 -6.54 -0.53 -4.60
CA GLN A 180 -6.92 -1.05 -5.92
C GLN A 180 -6.00 -2.19 -6.39
N LEU A 181 -5.79 -3.19 -5.52
CA LEU A 181 -4.98 -4.37 -5.85
C LEU A 181 -5.80 -5.51 -6.45
N GLY A 182 -7.11 -5.32 -6.67
CA GLY A 182 -8.00 -6.40 -7.05
C GLY A 182 -8.38 -7.31 -5.89
N VAL A 183 -8.20 -6.86 -4.64
CA VAL A 183 -8.56 -7.65 -3.45
C VAL A 183 -10.06 -7.55 -3.21
N ARG A 184 -10.59 -6.33 -3.11
CA ARG A 184 -12.02 -6.11 -2.84
C ARG A 184 -12.85 -6.17 -4.10
N THR A 185 -14.07 -6.69 -3.97
CA THR A 185 -15.09 -6.49 -5.00
C THR A 185 -15.62 -5.06 -4.94
N PRO A 186 -15.60 -4.31 -6.05
CA PRO A 186 -16.18 -2.96 -6.08
C PRO A 186 -17.67 -2.97 -5.68
N PRO A 187 -18.18 -1.91 -5.04
CA PRO A 187 -19.57 -1.86 -4.55
C PRO A 187 -20.63 -2.12 -5.63
N ASP A 188 -20.36 -1.73 -6.87
CA ASP A 188 -21.27 -1.86 -8.01
C ASP A 188 -21.09 -3.20 -8.78
N SER A 189 -20.38 -4.17 -8.20
CA SER A 189 -20.12 -5.48 -8.80
C SER A 189 -20.41 -6.60 -7.82
N THR A 190 -20.75 -7.78 -8.33
CA THR A 190 -20.75 -9.02 -7.53
C THR A 190 -19.39 -9.74 -7.64
N PRO A 191 -19.07 -10.66 -6.72
CA PRO A 191 -17.86 -11.50 -6.82
C PRO A 191 -17.77 -12.27 -8.15
N GLU A 192 -18.90 -12.79 -8.65
CA GLU A 192 -18.98 -13.53 -9.90
C GLU A 192 -18.70 -12.65 -11.12
N GLN A 193 -19.10 -11.38 -11.04
CA GLN A 193 -18.85 -10.39 -12.09
C GLN A 193 -17.43 -9.81 -12.02
N TYR A 194 -16.76 -9.88 -10.87
CA TYR A 194 -15.41 -9.35 -10.66
C TYR A 194 -14.34 -10.41 -10.91
N THR A 195 -14.17 -10.73 -12.20
CA THR A 195 -13.27 -11.75 -12.71
C THR A 195 -11.79 -11.40 -12.50
N ASP A 196 -10.90 -12.39 -12.67
CA ASP A 196 -9.45 -12.16 -12.60
C ASP A 196 -8.95 -11.15 -13.64
N ALA A 197 -9.60 -11.06 -14.80
CA ALA A 197 -9.28 -10.05 -15.82
C ALA A 197 -9.55 -8.62 -15.32
N LYS A 198 -10.66 -8.42 -14.59
CA LYS A 198 -10.98 -7.10 -14.00
C LYS A 198 -10.05 -6.75 -12.84
N ARG A 199 -9.69 -7.74 -12.00
CA ARG A 199 -8.69 -7.56 -10.94
C ARG A 199 -7.33 -7.17 -11.51
N LEU A 200 -6.94 -7.82 -12.60
CA LEU A 200 -5.71 -7.50 -13.32
C LEU A 200 -5.72 -6.08 -13.88
N GLU A 201 -6.84 -5.66 -14.47
CA GLU A 201 -6.98 -4.29 -14.98
C GLU A 201 -6.89 -3.24 -13.86
N GLU A 202 -7.55 -3.49 -12.72
CA GLU A 202 -7.47 -2.64 -11.54
C GLU A 202 -6.03 -2.56 -11.01
N PHE A 203 -5.38 -3.71 -10.80
CA PHE A 203 -3.99 -3.78 -10.35
C PHE A 203 -3.02 -3.08 -11.30
N ARG A 204 -3.17 -3.25 -12.62
CA ARG A 204 -2.37 -2.54 -13.63
C ARG A 204 -2.59 -1.03 -13.57
N THR A 205 -3.83 -0.59 -13.39
CA THR A 205 -4.17 0.83 -13.28
C THR A 205 -3.52 1.44 -12.05
N ALA A 206 -3.66 0.82 -10.88
CA ALA A 206 -3.03 1.27 -9.63
C ALA A 206 -1.50 1.38 -9.76
N ARG A 207 -0.86 0.33 -10.31
CA ARG A 207 0.59 0.31 -10.56
C ARG A 207 1.04 1.42 -11.50
N SER A 208 0.31 1.65 -12.59
CA SER A 208 0.64 2.70 -13.57
C SER A 208 0.59 4.11 -12.98
N ARG A 209 -0.25 4.31 -11.95
CA ARG A 209 -0.38 5.55 -11.18
C ARG A 209 0.60 5.63 -10.01
N GLY A 210 1.45 4.62 -9.84
CA GLY A 210 2.41 4.57 -8.74
C GLY A 210 1.78 4.26 -7.38
N LEU A 211 0.53 3.79 -7.32
CA LEU A 211 -0.21 3.56 -6.07
C LEU A 211 0.07 2.18 -5.45
N VAL A 212 1.17 1.54 -5.83
CA VAL A 212 1.53 0.20 -5.34
C VAL A 212 2.98 0.21 -4.88
N ALA A 213 3.17 -0.09 -3.61
CA ALA A 213 4.45 -0.46 -3.03
C ALA A 213 4.58 -1.99 -3.03
N GLY A 214 5.79 -2.50 -3.19
CA GLY A 214 6.02 -3.93 -3.08
C GLY A 214 7.49 -4.34 -3.04
N GLY A 215 7.69 -5.63 -2.84
CA GLY A 215 9.01 -6.24 -2.75
C GLY A 215 8.94 -7.68 -2.23
N ILE A 216 10.10 -8.31 -2.11
CA ILE A 216 10.23 -9.63 -1.50
C ILE A 216 10.59 -9.44 -0.03
N ILE A 217 9.82 -10.04 0.87
CA ILE A 217 9.97 -9.87 2.32
C ILE A 217 10.06 -11.22 3.01
N THR A 218 10.70 -11.25 4.18
CA THR A 218 10.84 -12.50 4.96
C THR A 218 9.48 -12.98 5.43
N TYR A 219 9.26 -14.29 5.35
CA TYR A 219 8.11 -14.93 5.99
C TYR A 219 8.49 -15.46 7.38
N ARG A 220 7.63 -15.22 8.37
CA ARG A 220 7.79 -15.73 9.73
C ARG A 220 6.52 -16.42 10.19
N ASN A 221 6.66 -17.69 10.55
CA ASN A 221 5.59 -18.46 11.15
C ASN A 221 5.69 -18.38 12.67
N ASN A 222 4.81 -17.60 13.29
CA ASN A 222 4.75 -17.44 14.75
C ASN A 222 3.61 -18.25 15.38
N ARG A 223 3.07 -19.23 14.64
CA ARG A 223 2.09 -20.19 15.15
C ARG A 223 2.73 -21.27 16.01
#